data_AF-A0A523YGY5-F1
#
_entry.id   AF-A0A523YGY5-F1
#
_cell.length_a   1.000
_cell.length_b   1.000
_cell.length_c   1.000
_cell.angle_alpha   90.00
_cell.angle_beta   90.00
_cell.angle_gamma   90.00
#
_symmetry.space_group_name_H-M   'P 1'
#
loop_
_entity.id
_entity.type
_entity.pdbx_description
1 polymer ?
#
loop_
_entity_poly.entity_id
_entity_poly.type
_entity_poly.pdbx_seq_one_letter_code
_entity_poly.pdbx_strand_id
1 'polypeptide(L)'
;MDDVDSLKEKQKFLKRTLVSEGGIGISVDVPKWAYVQTLLSMGNRRVGQMLLATHRNGGNWKKTFRSSEINPDFFVYRPKDLNETLPWDFIDHGIKKSFLQEEYNLALQEKESPSCDVGTCTRCGVCT
;
A
#
# COMPACT_ATOMS: atom_id res chain seq x y z
N MET A 1 0.31 9.01 6.98
CA MET A 1 -0.31 7.68 6.87
C MET A 1 -0.88 7.35 8.24
N ASP A 2 -2.10 6.84 8.32
CA ASP A 2 -2.72 6.47 9.61
C ASP A 2 -2.07 5.21 10.18
N ASP A 3 -1.96 5.14 11.51
CA ASP A 3 -1.58 3.93 12.21
C ASP A 3 -2.74 2.93 12.31
N VAL A 4 -2.41 1.70 12.71
CA VAL A 4 -3.34 0.57 12.84
C VAL A 4 -4.51 0.87 13.78
N ASP A 5 -4.30 1.63 14.86
CA ASP A 5 -5.35 1.91 15.84
C ASP A 5 -6.28 3.03 15.36
N SER A 6 -5.73 4.06 14.72
CA SER A 6 -6.52 5.06 13.97
C SER A 6 -7.43 4.40 12.94
N LEU A 7 -6.91 3.44 12.16
CA LEU A 7 -7.71 2.69 11.18
C LEU A 7 -8.84 1.89 11.82
N LYS A 8 -8.61 1.23 12.97
CA LYS A 8 -9.67 0.50 13.69
C LYS A 8 -10.78 1.43 14.16
N GLU A 9 -10.44 2.60 14.70
CA GLU A 9 -11.43 3.56 15.17
C GLU A 9 -12.24 4.13 14.00
N LYS A 10 -11.60 4.44 12.87
CA LYS A 10 -12.31 4.84 11.63
C LYS A 10 -13.24 3.76 11.11
N GLN A 11 -12.79 2.49 11.08
CA GLN A 11 -13.63 1.36 10.68
C GLN A 11 -14.84 1.17 11.61
N LYS A 12 -14.63 1.33 12.91
CA LYS A 12 -15.71 1.24 13.92
C LYS A 12 -16.70 2.39 13.79
N PHE A 13 -16.23 3.60 13.51
CA PHE A 13 -17.08 4.74 13.22
C PHE A 13 -17.96 4.47 12.00
N LEU A 14 -17.36 4.09 10.86
CA LEU A 14 -18.10 3.79 9.63
C LEU A 14 -19.14 2.69 9.83
N LYS A 15 -18.77 1.60 10.51
CA LYS A 15 -19.72 0.52 10.84
C LYS A 15 -20.89 1.02 11.66
N ARG A 16 -20.67 1.88 12.65
CA ARG A 16 -21.74 2.42 13.49
C ARG A 16 -22.69 3.32 12.69
N THR A 17 -22.13 4.24 11.91
CA THR A 17 -22.92 5.27 11.20
C THR A 17 -23.67 4.73 10.00
N LEU A 18 -23.13 3.75 9.29
CA LEU A 18 -23.74 3.26 8.06
C LEU A 18 -24.65 2.05 8.26
N VAL A 19 -24.38 1.21 9.27
CA VAL A 19 -25.30 0.12 9.63
C VAL A 19 -26.62 0.68 10.18
N SER A 20 -26.59 1.84 10.84
CA SER A 20 -27.82 2.48 11.35
C SER A 20 -28.78 2.95 10.26
N GLU A 21 -28.29 3.20 9.04
CA GLU A 21 -29.13 3.63 7.91
C GLU A 21 -29.95 2.47 7.32
N GLY A 22 -29.60 1.22 7.62
CA GLY A 22 -30.27 0.02 7.10
C GLY A 22 -29.94 -0.28 5.63
N GLY A 23 -29.95 -1.56 5.27
CA GLY A 23 -29.67 -2.01 3.89
C GLY A 23 -28.21 -1.91 3.42
N ILE A 24 -27.29 -1.38 4.24
CA ILE A 24 -25.87 -1.24 3.91
C ILE A 24 -25.06 -2.37 4.57
N GLY A 25 -24.43 -3.22 3.74
CA GLY A 25 -23.46 -4.22 4.18
C GLY A 25 -22.03 -3.66 4.12
N ILE A 26 -21.29 -3.73 5.23
CA ILE A 26 -19.91 -3.24 5.30
C ILE A 26 -18.94 -4.39 5.49
N SER A 27 -18.06 -4.57 4.50
CA SER A 27 -16.87 -5.40 4.59
C SER A 27 -15.65 -4.51 4.71
N VAL A 28 -14.78 -4.79 5.69
CA VAL A 28 -13.50 -4.11 5.87
C VAL A 28 -12.42 -5.12 6.17
N ASP A 29 -11.24 -4.91 5.61
CA ASP A 29 -10.08 -5.71 5.93
C ASP A 29 -9.56 -5.44 7.34
N VAL A 30 -8.91 -6.44 7.93
CA VAL A 30 -8.30 -6.31 9.25
C VAL A 30 -7.05 -5.42 9.15
N PRO A 31 -6.95 -4.28 9.87
CA PRO A 31 -5.82 -3.35 9.76
C PRO A 31 -4.44 -3.99 10.00
N LYS A 32 -4.37 -5.03 10.85
CA LYS A 32 -3.15 -5.82 11.06
C LYS A 32 -2.62 -6.43 9.76
N TRP A 33 -3.50 -6.94 8.90
CA TRP A 33 -3.09 -7.56 7.64
C TRP A 33 -2.71 -6.52 6.60
N ALA A 34 -3.40 -5.37 6.58
CA ALA A 34 -2.97 -4.22 5.79
C ALA A 34 -1.53 -3.80 6.15
N TYR A 35 -1.19 -3.73 7.45
CA TYR A 35 0.18 -3.44 7.91
C TYR A 35 1.20 -4.45 7.37
N VAL A 36 0.91 -5.76 7.46
CA VAL A 36 1.81 -6.81 6.95
C VAL A 36 1.94 -6.73 5.43
N GLN A 37 0.83 -6.50 4.72
CA GLN A 37 0.84 -6.32 3.28
C GLN A 37 1.72 -5.13 2.88
N THR A 38 1.56 -3.97 3.52
CA THR A 38 2.42 -2.81 3.28
C THR A 38 3.88 -3.14 3.56
N LEU A 39 4.20 -3.82 4.68
CA LEU A 39 5.57 -4.22 5.00
C LEU A 39 6.19 -5.09 3.89
N LEU A 40 5.43 -6.04 3.35
CA LEU A 40 5.91 -6.92 2.28
C LEU A 40 6.03 -6.21 0.94
N SER A 41 5.09 -5.33 0.59
CA SER A 41 5.10 -4.57 -0.66
C SER A 41 6.15 -3.45 -0.67
N MET A 42 6.37 -2.79 0.47
CA MET A 42 7.30 -1.67 0.63
C MET A 42 8.70 -2.10 1.10
N GLY A 43 8.85 -3.37 1.46
CA GLY A 43 10.04 -3.93 2.02
C GLY A 43 11.19 -4.06 1.04
N ASN A 44 12.39 -4.25 1.57
CA ASN A 44 13.55 -4.67 0.80
C ASN A 44 14.03 -6.05 1.29
N ARG A 45 15.22 -6.50 0.85
CA ARG A 45 15.81 -7.80 1.23
C ARG A 45 15.81 -8.07 2.74
N ARG A 46 15.86 -7.02 3.57
CA ARG A 46 15.78 -7.12 5.03
C ARG A 46 14.43 -7.68 5.52
N VAL A 47 13.33 -7.31 4.85
CA VAL A 47 11.99 -7.85 5.14
C VAL A 47 11.91 -9.34 4.80
N GLY A 48 12.71 -9.83 3.84
CA GLY A 48 12.83 -11.26 3.56
C GLY A 48 13.30 -12.06 4.78
N GLN A 49 14.22 -11.51 5.58
CA GLN A 49 14.66 -12.14 6.84
C GLN A 49 13.52 -12.18 7.88
N MET A 50 12.72 -11.11 7.96
CA MET A 50 11.52 -11.09 8.81
C MET A 50 10.51 -12.15 8.39
N LEU A 51 10.28 -12.31 7.08
CA LEU A 51 9.35 -13.31 6.55
C LEU A 51 9.80 -14.73 6.94
N LEU A 52 11.09 -15.03 6.79
CA LEU A 52 11.67 -16.31 7.22
C LEU A 52 11.53 -16.51 8.74
N ALA A 53 11.79 -15.48 9.55
CA ALA A 53 11.62 -15.54 11.00
C ALA A 53 10.15 -15.78 11.38
N THR A 54 9.20 -15.14 10.70
CA THR A 54 7.77 -15.38 10.89
C THR A 54 7.37 -16.80 10.56
N HIS A 55 7.89 -17.36 9.45
CA HIS A 55 7.67 -18.75 9.11
C HIS A 55 8.18 -19.69 10.23
N ARG A 56 9.41 -19.49 10.71
CA ARG A 56 9.99 -20.24 11.84
C ARG A 56 9.20 -20.07 13.15
N ASN A 57 8.51 -18.94 13.31
CA ASN A 57 7.64 -18.65 14.44
C ASN A 57 6.18 -19.14 14.24
N GLY A 58 5.90 -20.00 13.24
CA GLY A 58 4.57 -20.53 12.99
C GLY A 58 3.55 -19.48 12.53
N GLY A 59 4.00 -18.46 11.80
CA GLY A 59 3.13 -17.37 11.34
C GLY A 59 2.91 -16.25 12.36
N ASN A 60 3.59 -16.28 13.50
CA ASN A 60 3.43 -15.28 14.56
C ASN A 60 4.22 -13.99 14.28
N TRP A 61 3.62 -13.09 13.48
CA TRP A 61 4.17 -11.77 13.18
C TRP A 61 4.49 -10.93 14.42
N LYS A 62 3.66 -10.99 15.47
CA LYS A 62 3.88 -10.20 16.70
C LYS A 62 5.18 -10.63 17.40
N LYS A 63 5.45 -11.94 17.42
CA LYS A 63 6.71 -12.48 17.95
C LYS A 63 7.90 -12.02 17.11
N THR A 64 7.79 -12.12 15.78
CA THR A 64 8.84 -11.68 14.85
C THR A 64 9.17 -10.21 15.01
N PHE A 65 8.17 -9.33 15.06
CA PHE A 65 8.40 -7.88 15.19
C PHE A 65 9.11 -7.53 16.49
N ARG A 66 8.80 -8.23 17.60
CA ARG A 66 9.48 -8.02 18.89
C ARG A 66 10.94 -8.46 18.90
N SER A 67 11.28 -9.50 18.13
CA SER A 67 12.64 -10.03 18.06
C SER A 67 13.44 -9.50 16.87
N SER A 68 12.86 -8.59 16.07
CA SER A 68 13.50 -8.05 14.88
C SER A 68 14.42 -6.89 15.26
N GLU A 69 15.64 -6.91 14.76
CA GLU A 69 16.58 -5.78 14.86
C GLU A 69 16.12 -4.55 14.04
N ILE A 70 15.16 -4.77 13.15
CA ILE A 70 14.67 -3.78 12.21
C ILE A 70 13.25 -3.43 12.59
N ASN A 71 12.99 -2.13 12.81
CA ASN A 71 11.65 -1.65 13.04
C ASN A 71 10.83 -1.72 11.73
N PRO A 72 9.74 -2.51 11.65
CA PRO A 72 8.93 -2.58 10.44
C PRO A 72 8.22 -1.26 10.10
N ASP A 73 8.00 -0.38 11.07
CA ASP A 73 7.40 0.95 10.86
C ASP A 73 8.20 1.81 9.88
N PHE A 74 9.51 1.57 9.78
CA PHE A 74 10.37 2.23 8.78
C PHE A 74 9.91 1.95 7.34
N PHE A 75 9.34 0.78 7.08
CA PHE A 75 8.82 0.43 5.75
C PHE A 75 7.36 0.84 5.61
N VAL A 76 6.57 0.72 6.68
CA VAL A 76 5.11 0.90 6.62
C VAL A 76 4.70 2.37 6.64
N TYR A 77 5.25 3.18 7.55
CA TYR A 77 4.75 4.55 7.78
C TYR A 77 5.65 5.64 7.18
N ARG A 78 6.87 5.31 6.77
CA ARG A 78 7.79 6.29 6.19
C ARG A 78 7.25 6.80 4.84
N PRO A 79 7.07 8.12 4.67
CA PRO A 79 6.80 8.70 3.36
C PRO A 79 7.89 8.32 2.35
N LYS A 80 7.47 7.97 1.15
CA LYS A 80 8.38 7.63 0.06
C LYS A 80 8.51 8.80 -0.90
N ASP A 81 9.75 9.09 -1.30
CA ASP A 81 9.99 10.08 -2.34
C ASP A 81 9.73 9.43 -3.70
N LEU A 82 9.06 10.13 -4.61
CA LEU A 82 8.78 9.60 -5.95
C LEU A 82 10.06 9.38 -6.79
N ASN A 83 11.15 10.06 -6.43
CA ASN A 83 12.46 9.96 -7.06
C ASN A 83 13.36 8.91 -6.41
N GLU A 84 12.98 8.34 -5.26
CA GLU A 84 13.73 7.23 -4.68
C GLU A 84 13.50 5.94 -5.48
N THR A 85 14.41 4.98 -5.32
CA THR A 85 14.23 3.64 -5.88
C THR A 85 13.16 2.91 -5.08
N LEU A 86 12.01 2.67 -5.71
CA LEU A 86 10.88 1.97 -5.11
C LEU A 86 11.06 0.45 -5.24
N PRO A 87 10.49 -0.35 -4.31
CA PRO A 87 10.64 -1.81 -4.34
C PRO A 87 10.14 -2.48 -5.61
N TRP A 88 9.27 -1.84 -6.38
CA TRP A 88 8.72 -2.36 -7.64
C TRP A 88 9.35 -1.75 -8.89
N ASP A 89 10.31 -0.82 -8.77
CA ASP A 89 10.93 -0.16 -9.94
C ASP A 89 11.65 -1.14 -10.89
N PHE A 90 11.98 -2.35 -10.41
CA PHE A 90 12.59 -3.39 -11.24
C PHE A 90 11.59 -4.16 -12.11
N ILE A 91 10.29 -3.97 -11.89
CA ILE A 91 9.23 -4.66 -12.64
C ILE A 91 8.93 -3.85 -13.89
N ASP A 92 9.28 -4.39 -15.05
CA ASP A 92 8.87 -3.81 -16.32
C ASP A 92 7.41 -4.17 -16.62
N HIS A 93 6.53 -3.18 -16.55
CA HIS A 93 5.12 -3.27 -16.87
C HIS A 93 4.75 -2.41 -18.08
N GLY A 94 5.73 -1.91 -18.84
CA GLY A 94 5.51 -1.09 -20.05
C GLY A 94 4.93 0.32 -19.81
N ILE A 95 4.67 0.71 -18.56
CA ILE A 95 4.21 2.07 -18.21
C ILE A 95 5.41 2.87 -17.70
N LYS A 96 5.59 4.08 -18.21
CA LYS A 96 6.65 5.00 -17.80
C LYS A 96 6.44 5.43 -16.34
N LYS A 97 7.51 5.37 -15.52
CA LYS A 97 7.48 5.86 -14.14
C LYS A 97 7.04 7.32 -14.04
N SER A 98 7.45 8.17 -15.00
CA SER A 98 7.03 9.58 -15.06
C SER A 98 5.52 9.76 -15.19
N PHE A 99 4.84 8.88 -15.93
CA PHE A 99 3.39 8.90 -16.05
C PHE A 99 2.71 8.57 -14.71
N LEU A 100 3.21 7.54 -13.99
CA LEU A 100 2.67 7.20 -12.66
C LEU A 100 2.85 8.34 -11.64
N GLN A 101 3.96 9.08 -11.73
CA GLN A 101 4.19 10.26 -10.89
C GLN A 101 3.23 11.40 -11.22
N GLU A 102 2.95 11.63 -12.50
CA GLU A 102 1.96 12.63 -12.94
C GLU A 102 0.55 12.27 -12.46
N GLU A 103 0.11 11.02 -12.66
CA GLU A 103 -1.21 10.55 -12.17
C GLU A 103 -1.32 10.66 -10.65
N TYR A 104 -0.26 10.34 -9.91
CA TYR A 104 -0.22 10.52 -8.46
C TYR A 104 -0.42 12.00 -8.06
N ASN A 105 0.25 12.93 -8.75
CA ASN A 105 0.12 14.35 -8.48
C ASN A 105 -1.27 14.90 -8.86
N LEU A 106 -1.89 14.37 -9.93
CA LEU A 106 -3.27 14.70 -10.30
C LEU A 106 -4.26 14.20 -9.25
N ALA A 107 -4.09 12.97 -8.76
CA ALA A 107 -4.93 12.39 -7.71
C ALA A 107 -4.86 13.20 -6.40
N LEU A 108 -3.67 13.67 -6.01
CA LEU A 108 -3.51 14.58 -4.87
C LEU A 108 -4.20 15.94 -5.05
N GLN A 109 -4.41 16.36 -6.30
CA GLN A 109 -5.12 17.58 -6.66
C GLN A 109 -6.61 17.35 -6.93
N GLU A 110 -7.11 16.12 -6.75
CA GLU A 110 -8.48 15.72 -7.10
C GLU A 110 -8.84 16.02 -8.56
N LYS A 111 -7.84 15.93 -9.46
CA LYS A 111 -8.02 16.14 -10.90
C LYS A 111 -8.02 14.81 -11.63
N GLU A 112 -8.95 14.67 -12.56
CA GLU A 112 -8.99 13.52 -13.46
C GLU A 112 -7.94 13.68 -14.56
N SER A 113 -7.32 12.57 -14.93
CA SER A 113 -6.48 12.50 -16.12
C SER A 113 -7.35 12.31 -17.37
N PRO A 114 -6.91 12.79 -18.54
CA PRO A 114 -7.64 12.56 -19.79
C PRO A 114 -7.88 11.07 -20.06
N SER A 115 -8.96 10.73 -20.77
CA SER A 115 -9.26 9.35 -21.14
C SER A 115 -8.17 8.74 -22.04
N CYS A 116 -7.93 7.43 -21.88
CA CYS A 116 -6.98 6.70 -22.71
C CYS A 116 -7.68 6.21 -23.99
N ASP A 117 -7.18 6.62 -25.15
CA ASP A 117 -7.57 6.06 -26.45
C ASP A 117 -6.53 5.00 -26.87
N VAL A 118 -6.91 3.73 -26.73
CA VAL A 118 -6.00 2.59 -26.90
C VAL A 118 -5.57 2.49 -28.37
N GLY A 119 -4.26 2.47 -28.60
CA GLY A 119 -3.66 2.42 -29.95
C GLY A 119 -3.24 3.78 -30.51
N THR A 120 -3.70 4.89 -29.94
CA THR A 120 -3.28 6.26 -30.33
C THR A 120 -2.60 7.02 -29.18
N CYS A 121 -2.99 6.72 -27.93
CA CYS A 121 -2.47 7.40 -26.74
C CYS A 121 -1.08 6.90 -26.33
N THR A 122 -0.10 7.80 -26.28
CA THR A 122 1.30 7.48 -25.95
C THR A 122 1.75 7.94 -24.55
N ARG A 123 0.83 8.51 -23.75
CA ARG A 123 1.12 9.13 -22.44
C ARG A 123 1.77 8.17 -21.45
N CYS A 124 1.16 7.00 -21.24
CA CYS A 124 1.68 5.99 -20.33
C CYS A 124 2.89 5.23 -20.92
N GLY A 125 3.07 5.27 -22.24
CA GLY A 125 4.13 4.54 -22.94
C GLY A 125 3.77 3.13 -23.41
N VAL A 126 2.54 2.66 -23.22
CA VAL A 126 2.12 1.31 -23.62
C VAL A 126 1.85 1.20 -25.13
N CYS A 127 1.15 2.17 -25.73
CA CYS A 127 0.82 2.14 -27.17
C CYS A 127 1.86 2.84 -28.05
N THR A 128 3.14 2.84 -27.64
CA THR A 128 4.26 3.41 -28.41
C THR A 128 4.49 2.70 -29.72
#